data_AF-A0A8C4V5P1-F1
#
_entry.id   AF-A0A8C4V5P1-F1
#
_cell.length_a   1.000
_cell.length_b   1.000
_cell.length_c   1.000
_cell.angle_alpha   90.00
_cell.angle_beta   90.00
_cell.angle_gamma   90.00
#
_symmetry.space_group_name_H-M   'P 1'
#
loop_
_entity.id
_entity.type
_entity.pdbx_description
1 polymer ?
#
loop_
_entity_poly.entity_id
_entity_poly.type
_entity_poly.pdbx_seq_one_letter_code
_entity_poly.pdbx_strand_id
1 'polypeptide(L)'
;MAAAGPVAGAEAPGPGPGEEAAGAGPPCPGPARLARLPLARVKALVKADPDVSLASQEAVFVLARATELFVETIAKDAYVYAQQGKRKTLQRKDLDNAIEAIDEFAFLEGTLD
;
A
#
# COMPACT_ATOMS: atom_id res chain seq x y z
N MET A 1 15.15 56.33 34.29
CA MET A 1 14.24 55.65 33.34
C MET A 1 15.10 54.74 32.47
N ALA A 2 15.04 53.42 32.71
CA ALA A 2 15.41 52.30 31.81
C ALA A 2 15.68 51.07 32.68
N ALA A 3 14.96 49.99 32.41
CA ALA A 3 14.83 48.79 33.24
C ALA A 3 15.99 47.81 33.05
N ALA A 4 16.38 47.15 34.15
CA ALA A 4 17.27 46.00 34.17
C ALA A 4 16.43 44.71 34.11
N GLY A 5 16.72 43.83 33.16
CA GLY A 5 16.27 42.44 33.16
C GLY A 5 17.48 41.51 33.09
N PRO A 6 17.62 40.52 33.99
CA PRO A 6 18.60 39.46 33.85
C PRO A 6 17.95 38.24 33.18
N VAL A 7 18.63 37.65 32.19
CA VAL A 7 18.28 36.33 31.65
C VAL A 7 19.27 35.30 32.19
N ALA A 8 18.74 34.39 33.01
CA ALA A 8 19.46 33.25 33.59
C ALA A 8 19.56 32.11 32.57
N GLY A 9 20.71 31.45 32.54
CA GLY A 9 20.94 30.21 31.78
C GLY A 9 20.49 28.96 32.54
N ALA A 10 20.32 27.87 31.78
CA ALA A 10 20.38 26.45 32.17
C ALA A 10 20.06 25.64 30.89
N GLU A 11 21.05 25.08 30.20
CA GLU A 11 21.57 23.71 30.37
C GLU A 11 20.57 22.62 29.91
N ALA A 12 20.96 21.89 28.86
CA ALA A 12 20.28 20.71 28.35
C ALA A 12 20.42 19.52 29.32
N PRO A 13 19.54 18.52 29.23
CA PRO A 13 20.03 17.28 28.62
C PRO A 13 18.98 16.60 27.74
N GLY A 14 19.44 15.89 26.70
CA GLY A 14 18.59 14.97 25.93
C GLY A 14 18.22 13.71 26.72
N PRO A 15 17.30 12.90 26.19
CA PRO A 15 17.51 11.45 26.23
C PRO A 15 17.22 10.79 24.88
N GLY A 16 17.93 9.68 24.65
CA GLY A 16 17.76 8.76 23.52
C GLY A 16 16.53 7.84 23.63
N PRO A 17 16.47 6.79 22.78
CA PRO A 17 15.24 6.08 22.42
C PRO A 17 14.84 5.04 23.46
N GLY A 18 13.53 4.85 23.62
CA GLY A 18 12.94 3.89 24.55
C GLY A 18 11.61 3.34 24.02
N GLU A 19 11.59 2.03 23.92
CA GLU A 19 10.57 1.11 23.41
C GLU A 19 9.31 1.04 24.30
N GLU A 20 8.20 0.60 23.68
CA GLU A 20 6.99 -0.03 24.24
C GLU A 20 6.29 0.54 25.49
N ALA A 21 4.97 0.80 25.38
CA ALA A 21 3.97 -0.07 26.02
C ALA A 21 2.53 0.46 25.81
N ALA A 22 1.64 -0.52 25.69
CA ALA A 22 0.20 -0.44 25.54
C ALA A 22 -0.52 0.52 26.51
N GLY A 23 -1.39 1.37 25.95
CA GLY A 23 -2.46 2.03 26.66
C GLY A 23 -3.79 1.68 26.00
N ALA A 24 -4.61 0.88 26.68
CA ALA A 24 -5.97 0.55 26.29
C ALA A 24 -6.86 1.81 26.39
N GLY A 25 -6.93 2.58 25.31
CA GLY A 25 -7.99 3.55 25.08
C GLY A 25 -9.21 2.89 24.44
N PRO A 26 -10.40 3.52 24.50
CA PRO A 26 -11.58 3.08 23.74
C PRO A 26 -11.18 2.93 22.26
N PRO A 27 -11.77 2.01 21.48
CA PRO A 27 -11.50 1.92 20.05
C PRO A 27 -11.97 3.23 19.41
N CYS A 28 -11.05 4.19 19.30
CA CYS A 28 -11.16 5.26 18.36
C CYS A 28 -11.49 4.59 17.03
N PRO A 29 -12.49 5.06 16.26
CA PRO A 29 -12.68 4.57 14.92
C PRO A 29 -11.35 4.81 14.23
N GLY A 30 -10.62 3.71 13.97
CA GLY A 30 -9.25 3.77 13.49
C GLY A 30 -9.23 4.65 12.25
N PRO A 31 -8.14 5.42 12.03
CA PRO A 31 -8.05 6.32 10.89
C PRO A 31 -8.55 5.56 9.66
N ALA A 32 -9.55 6.12 8.98
CA ALA A 32 -10.14 5.54 7.79
C ALA A 32 -8.99 5.01 6.94
N ARG A 33 -8.94 3.69 6.75
CA ARG A 33 -7.81 3.06 6.06
C ARG A 33 -7.77 3.64 4.65
N LEU A 34 -6.87 4.60 4.45
CA LEU A 34 -6.74 5.30 3.17
C LEU A 34 -6.28 4.36 2.06
N ALA A 35 -5.83 3.14 2.38
CA ALA A 35 -5.67 2.02 1.47
C ALA A 35 -6.17 0.74 2.17
N ARG A 36 -6.84 -0.13 1.41
CA ARG A 36 -7.29 -1.47 1.82
C ARG A 36 -6.10 -2.42 1.96
N LEU A 37 -5.06 -2.23 1.15
CA LEU A 37 -3.84 -3.04 1.18
C LEU A 37 -2.88 -2.58 2.30
N PRO A 38 -2.21 -3.50 3.02
CA PRO A 38 -1.21 -3.14 4.02
C PRO A 38 0.02 -2.46 3.38
N LEU A 39 0.23 -1.17 3.67
CA LEU A 39 1.33 -0.39 3.07
C LEU A 39 2.73 -0.97 3.39
N ALA A 40 2.91 -1.56 4.57
CA ALA A 40 4.16 -2.23 4.94
C ALA A 40 4.48 -3.40 4.00
N ARG A 41 3.47 -4.16 3.55
CA ARG A 41 3.64 -5.27 2.61
C ARG A 41 3.95 -4.77 1.20
N VAL A 42 3.26 -3.72 0.75
CA VAL A 42 3.52 -3.06 -0.53
C VAL A 42 4.96 -2.56 -0.58
N LYS A 43 5.42 -1.87 0.47
CA LYS A 43 6.81 -1.41 0.60
C LYS A 43 7.82 -2.57 0.55
N ALA A 44 7.53 -3.68 1.23
CA ALA A 44 8.42 -4.83 1.22
C ALA A 44 8.55 -5.47 -0.18
N LEU A 45 7.46 -5.52 -0.96
CA LEU A 45 7.48 -6.00 -2.34
C LEU A 45 8.27 -5.07 -3.25
N VAL A 46 8.09 -3.75 -3.10
CA VAL A 46 8.87 -2.75 -3.87
C VAL A 46 10.37 -2.86 -3.59
N LYS A 47 10.76 -3.13 -2.34
CA LYS A 47 12.17 -3.31 -1.94
C LYS A 47 12.71 -4.74 -2.16
N ALA A 48 11.91 -5.64 -2.71
CA ALA A 48 12.40 -6.95 -3.14
C ALA A 48 13.24 -6.84 -4.42
N ASP A 49 13.06 -5.75 -5.17
CA ASP A 49 13.91 -5.38 -6.29
C ASP A 49 15.27 -4.84 -5.78
N PRO A 50 16.40 -5.45 -6.16
CA PRO A 50 17.73 -5.03 -5.71
C PRO A 50 18.12 -3.62 -6.17
N ASP A 51 17.51 -3.09 -7.23
CA ASP A 51 17.79 -1.77 -7.77
C ASP A 51 17.02 -0.66 -7.03
N VAL A 52 16.08 -1.02 -6.15
CA VAL A 52 15.24 -0.07 -5.40
C VAL A 52 15.79 0.20 -4.00
N SER A 53 16.56 1.29 -3.86
CA SER A 53 17.16 1.70 -2.57
C SER A 53 16.17 2.41 -1.63
N LEU A 54 15.38 3.35 -2.16
CA LEU A 54 14.45 4.19 -1.42
C LEU A 54 13.04 4.15 -2.03
N ALA A 55 12.04 4.03 -1.17
CA ALA A 55 10.63 4.11 -1.55
C ALA A 55 9.93 5.11 -0.60
N SER A 56 9.44 6.22 -1.15
CA SER A 56 8.71 7.25 -0.39
C SER A 56 7.34 6.73 0.06
N GLN A 57 6.81 7.31 1.14
CA GLN A 57 5.50 6.92 1.66
C GLN A 57 4.38 7.20 0.65
N GLU A 58 4.47 8.31 -0.09
CA GLU A 58 3.51 8.68 -1.14
C GLU A 58 3.54 7.69 -2.30
N ALA A 59 4.73 7.26 -2.76
CA ALA A 59 4.85 6.26 -3.82
C ALA A 59 4.23 4.92 -3.39
N VAL A 60 4.52 4.44 -2.18
CA VAL A 60 3.93 3.22 -1.63
C VAL A 60 2.41 3.33 -1.52
N PHE A 61 1.90 4.51 -1.15
CA PHE A 61 0.46 4.76 -1.07
C PHE A 61 -0.21 4.72 -2.44
N VAL A 62 0.37 5.38 -3.44
CA VAL A 62 -0.14 5.37 -4.83
C VAL A 62 -0.11 3.96 -5.39
N LEU A 63 0.97 3.20 -5.18
CA LEU A 63 1.06 1.79 -5.55
C LEU A 63 -0.07 0.97 -4.91
N ALA A 64 -0.32 1.12 -3.62
CA ALA A 64 -1.40 0.42 -2.94
C ALA A 64 -2.78 0.73 -3.58
N ARG A 65 -3.03 1.98 -3.93
CA ARG A 65 -4.27 2.39 -4.61
C ARG A 65 -4.36 1.90 -6.05
N ALA A 66 -3.26 1.97 -6.79
CA ALA A 66 -3.19 1.43 -8.14
C ALA A 66 -3.44 -0.08 -8.14
N THR A 67 -2.87 -0.84 -7.20
CA THR A 67 -3.11 -2.27 -7.07
C THR A 67 -4.57 -2.59 -6.73
N GLU A 68 -5.24 -1.80 -5.91
CA GLU A 68 -6.68 -1.98 -5.66
C GLU A 68 -7.51 -1.83 -6.93
N LEU A 69 -7.26 -0.77 -7.71
CA LEU A 69 -7.93 -0.53 -8.98
C LEU A 69 -7.60 -1.64 -9.98
N PHE A 70 -6.33 -2.05 -10.05
CA PHE A 70 -5.86 -3.11 -10.92
C PHE A 70 -6.61 -4.43 -10.69
N VAL A 71 -6.72 -4.86 -9.42
CA VAL A 71 -7.45 -6.08 -9.06
C VAL A 71 -8.92 -5.99 -9.44
N GLU A 72 -9.55 -4.82 -9.27
CA GLU A 72 -10.94 -4.61 -9.68
C GLU A 72 -11.12 -4.69 -11.20
N THR A 73 -10.21 -4.07 -11.96
CA THR A 73 -10.24 -4.06 -13.43
C THR A 73 -10.05 -5.46 -13.98
N ILE A 74 -8.95 -6.14 -13.63
CA ILE A 74 -8.66 -7.48 -14.17
C ILE A 74 -9.73 -8.51 -13.78
N ALA A 75 -10.32 -8.39 -12.58
CA ALA A 75 -11.42 -9.26 -12.17
C ALA A 75 -12.70 -9.03 -13.01
N LYS A 76 -13.01 -7.77 -13.35
CA LYS A 76 -14.15 -7.46 -14.23
C LYS A 76 -13.93 -7.99 -15.64
N ASP A 77 -12.74 -7.80 -16.19
CA ASP A 77 -12.41 -8.23 -17.54
C ASP A 77 -12.39 -9.76 -17.64
N ALA A 78 -11.75 -10.45 -16.70
CA ALA A 78 -11.82 -11.91 -16.60
C ALA A 78 -13.28 -12.40 -16.42
N TYR A 79 -14.11 -11.69 -15.66
CA TYR A 79 -15.51 -12.06 -15.50
C TYR A 79 -16.33 -11.95 -16.80
N VAL A 80 -15.95 -11.07 -17.75
CA VAL A 80 -16.58 -11.02 -19.07
C VAL A 80 -16.46 -12.37 -19.80
N TYR A 81 -15.29 -13.03 -19.73
CA TYR A 81 -15.08 -14.37 -20.31
C TYR A 81 -15.86 -15.47 -19.56
N ALA A 82 -15.97 -15.36 -18.23
CA ALA A 82 -16.81 -16.27 -17.46
C ALA A 82 -18.29 -16.19 -17.89
N GLN A 83 -18.80 -14.98 -18.12
CA GLN A 83 -20.17 -14.75 -18.58
C GLN A 83 -20.42 -15.24 -20.01
N GLN A 84 -19.44 -15.12 -20.91
CA GLN A 84 -19.53 -15.72 -22.26
C GLN A 84 -19.72 -17.24 -22.17
N GLY A 85 -19.09 -17.87 -21.19
CA GLY A 85 -19.30 -19.29 -20.86
C GLY A 85 -20.59 -19.60 -20.10
N LYS A 86 -21.50 -18.64 -19.93
CA LYS A 86 -22.74 -18.72 -19.12
C LYS A 86 -22.48 -19.14 -17.66
N ARG A 87 -21.27 -18.87 -17.15
CA ARG A 87 -20.86 -19.19 -15.79
C ARG A 87 -20.90 -17.92 -14.94
N LYS A 88 -21.24 -18.09 -13.67
CA LYS A 88 -21.17 -17.05 -12.63
C LYS A 88 -19.95 -17.20 -11.73
N THR A 89 -19.17 -18.26 -11.94
CA THR A 89 -17.95 -18.58 -11.22
C THR A 89 -16.76 -18.32 -12.12
N LEU A 90 -15.91 -17.40 -11.70
CA LEU A 90 -14.65 -17.06 -12.36
C LEU A 90 -13.66 -18.22 -12.18
N GLN A 91 -13.07 -18.68 -13.28
CA GLN A 91 -12.07 -19.74 -13.31
C GLN A 91 -10.74 -19.19 -13.82
N ARG A 92 -9.64 -19.89 -13.53
CA ARG A 92 -8.30 -19.48 -13.98
C ARG A 92 -8.23 -19.26 -15.50
N LYS A 93 -8.82 -20.16 -16.28
CA LYS A 93 -8.93 -20.00 -17.75
C LYS A 93 -9.56 -18.69 -18.22
N ASP A 94 -10.46 -18.10 -17.42
CA ASP A 94 -11.11 -16.83 -17.76
C ASP A 94 -10.14 -15.65 -17.57
N LEU A 95 -9.23 -15.79 -16.60
CA LEU A 95 -8.13 -14.85 -16.38
C LEU A 95 -7.07 -15.00 -17.48
N ASP A 96 -6.71 -16.23 -17.85
CA ASP A 96 -5.76 -16.50 -18.93
C ASP A 96 -6.26 -15.89 -20.25
N ASN A 97 -7.54 -16.10 -20.59
CA ASN A 97 -8.17 -15.49 -21.77
C ASN A 97 -8.18 -13.96 -21.73
N ALA A 98 -8.32 -13.35 -20.55
CA ALA A 98 -8.29 -11.90 -20.41
C ALA A 98 -6.87 -11.35 -20.61
N ILE A 99 -5.86 -12.06 -20.11
CA ILE A 99 -4.45 -11.69 -20.27
C ILE A 99 -4.05 -11.76 -21.75
N GLU A 100 -4.42 -12.83 -22.46
CA GLU A 100 -4.10 -13.00 -23.89
C GLU A 100 -4.82 -11.98 -24.79
N ALA A 101 -5.97 -11.45 -24.38
CA ALA A 101 -6.78 -10.57 -25.20
C ALA A 101 -6.52 -9.08 -24.98
N ILE A 102 -5.95 -8.68 -23.83
CA ILE A 102 -5.79 -7.29 -23.42
C ILE A 102 -4.30 -6.98 -23.28
N ASP A 103 -3.78 -6.16 -24.19
CA ASP A 103 -2.35 -5.78 -24.26
C ASP A 103 -1.84 -5.15 -22.95
N GLU A 104 -2.70 -4.44 -22.22
CA GLU A 104 -2.37 -3.83 -20.93
C GLU A 104 -2.04 -4.87 -19.83
N PHE A 105 -2.44 -6.14 -20.04
CA PHE A 105 -2.13 -7.27 -19.16
C PHE A 105 -0.98 -8.14 -19.67
N ALA A 106 -0.33 -7.80 -20.78
CA ALA A 106 0.76 -8.59 -21.36
C ALA A 106 1.93 -8.83 -20.38
N PHE A 107 2.15 -7.94 -19.41
CA PHE A 107 3.16 -8.12 -18.36
C PHE A 107 2.91 -9.32 -17.44
N LEU A 108 1.72 -9.92 -17.48
CA LEU A 108 1.34 -11.12 -16.73
C LEU A 108 1.53 -12.42 -17.53
N GLU A 109 1.83 -12.35 -18.83
CA GLU A 109 2.05 -13.54 -19.65
C GLU A 109 3.18 -14.40 -19.07
N GLY A 110 2.96 -15.72 -18.99
CA GLY A 110 3.92 -16.67 -18.41
C GLY A 110 4.15 -16.55 -16.89
N THR A 111 3.46 -15.64 -16.20
CA THR A 111 3.58 -15.48 -14.74
C THR A 111 2.66 -16.44 -13.97
N LEU A 112 1.58 -16.90 -14.61
CA LEU A 112 0.53 -17.65 -13.94
C LEU A 112 0.65 -19.17 -14.07
N ASP A 113 1.57 -19.73 -14.86
CA ASP A 113 1.72 -21.18 -15.11
C ASP A 113 1.71 -22.06 -13.84
#